data_AF-A0A828U1I6-F1
#
_entry.id   AF-A0A828U1I6-F1
#
_cell.length_a   1.000
_cell.length_b   1.000
_cell.length_c   1.000
_cell.angle_alpha   90.00
_cell.angle_beta   90.00
_cell.angle_gamma   90.00
#
_symmetry.space_group_name_H-M   'P 1'
#
loop_
_entity.id
_entity.type
_entity.pdbx_description
1 polymer ?
#
loop_
_entity_poly.entity_id
_entity_poly.type
_entity_poly.pdbx_seq_one_letter_code
_entity_poly.pdbx_strand_id
1 'polypeptide(L)' 'MWLEAWRLSLSGWHISVLADPIESPRPELFPTQTLIVWTGTAPTRRQNELLQHWGEQGYKVIFHAP' A
#
# COMPACT_ATOMS: atom_id res chain seq x y z
N MET A 1 -7.57 -9.43 -3.10
CA MET A 1 -7.55 -7.95 -3.03
C MET A 1 -8.86 -7.38 -2.49
N TRP A 2 -9.97 -7.48 -3.21
CA TRP A 2 -11.27 -6.91 -2.79
C TRP A 2 -11.80 -7.41 -1.43
N LEU A 3 -11.58 -8.68 -1.07
CA LEU A 3 -11.95 -9.21 0.25
C LEU A 3 -11.15 -8.58 1.40
N GLU A 4 -9.85 -8.33 1.22
CA GLU A 4 -9.05 -7.64 2.26
C GLU A 4 -9.42 -6.17 2.37
N ALA A 5 -9.68 -5.50 1.24
CA ALA A 5 -10.18 -4.13 1.27
C ALA A 5 -11.52 -4.04 2.00
N TRP A 6 -12.42 -5.02 1.79
CA TRP A 6 -13.65 -5.12 2.57
C TRP A 6 -13.35 -5.38 4.06
N ARG A 7 -12.45 -6.30 4.41
CA ARG A 7 -12.07 -6.57 5.80
C ARG A 7 -11.51 -5.32 6.50
N LEU A 8 -10.71 -4.51 5.81
CA LEU A 8 -10.22 -3.23 6.31
C LEU A 8 -11.32 -2.18 6.41
N SER A 9 -12.33 -2.19 5.53
CA SER A 9 -13.48 -1.28 5.68
C SER A 9 -14.28 -1.55 6.97
N LEU A 10 -14.26 -2.79 7.46
CA LEU A 10 -14.93 -3.17 8.71
C LEU A 10 -14.23 -2.61 9.97
N SER A 11 -12.97 -2.17 9.88
CA SER A 11 -12.25 -1.55 11.01
C SER A 11 -12.45 -0.03 11.10
N GLY A 12 -13.42 0.52 10.35
CA GLY A 12 -13.76 1.94 10.34
C GLY A 12 -12.92 2.79 9.38
N TRP A 13 -12.11 2.15 8.53
CA TRP A 13 -11.32 2.85 7.51
C TRP A 13 -12.15 3.11 6.26
N HIS A 14 -12.08 4.32 5.71
CA HIS A 14 -12.58 4.60 4.38
C HIS A 14 -11.56 4.13 3.34
N ILE A 15 -11.82 3.01 2.68
CA ILE A 15 -10.89 2.37 1.75
C ILE A 15 -11.30 2.67 0.31
N SER A 16 -10.35 3.17 -0.48
CA SER A 16 -10.46 3.21 -1.94
C SER A 16 -9.55 2.13 -2.54
N VAL A 17 -10.09 1.30 -3.43
CA VAL A 17 -9.35 0.23 -4.11
C VAL A 17 -9.09 0.65 -5.54
N LEU A 18 -7.84 0.56 -5.97
CA LEU A 18 -7.47 0.71 -7.37
C LEU A 18 -7.61 -0.65 -8.04
N ALA A 19 -8.51 -0.74 -9.03
CA ALA A 19 -8.86 -1.98 -9.70
C ALA A 19 -7.70 -2.51 -10.58
N ASP A 20 -6.89 -1.60 -11.12
CA ASP A 20 -5.75 -1.92 -11.96
C ASP A 20 -4.46 -1.95 -11.13
N PRO A 21 -3.59 -2.96 -11.35
CA PRO A 21 -2.28 -3.00 -10.69
C PRO A 21 -1.43 -1.83 -11.14
N ILE A 22 -0.81 -1.15 -10.17
CA ILE A 22 0.11 -0.06 -10.44
C ILE A 22 1.55 -0.61 -10.46
N GLU A 23 2.23 -0.49 -11.60
CA GLU A 23 3.63 -0.92 -11.73
C GLU A 23 4.60 -0.03 -10.94
N SER A 24 4.29 1.28 -10.84
CA SER A 24 5.11 2.28 -10.14
C SER A 24 4.24 3.13 -9.22
N PRO A 25 4.07 2.75 -7.94
CA PRO A 25 3.32 3.53 -6.97
C PRO A 25 4.01 4.89 -6.75
N ARG A 26 3.22 5.94 -6.63
CA ARG A 26 3.69 7.32 -6.35
C ARG A 26 3.03 7.84 -5.08
N PRO A 27 3.63 7.60 -3.90
CA PRO A 27 3.05 8.02 -2.63
C PRO A 27 2.79 9.53 -2.52
N GLU A 28 3.59 10.32 -3.22
CA GLU A 28 3.47 11.78 -3.29
C GLU A 28 2.12 12.28 -3.84
N LEU A 29 1.39 11.45 -4.58
CA LEU A 29 0.05 11.79 -5.08
C LEU A 29 -1.03 11.67 -3.99
N PHE A 30 -0.70 11.08 -2.84
CA PHE A 30 -1.63 10.79 -1.75
C PHE A 30 -1.10 11.31 -0.40
N PRO A 31 -0.84 12.62 -0.27
CA PRO A 31 -0.09 13.18 0.86
C PRO A 31 -0.78 13.02 2.23
N THR A 32 -2.10 12.85 2.26
CA THR A 32 -2.88 12.71 3.49
C THR A 32 -3.40 11.30 3.73
N GLN A 33 -3.15 10.38 2.80
CA GLN A 33 -3.71 9.03 2.86
C GLN A 33 -2.64 8.01 3.25
N THR A 34 -3.09 6.91 3.83
CA THR A 34 -2.25 5.74 4.07
C THR A 34 -2.42 4.79 2.90
N LEU A 35 -1.30 4.45 2.26
CA LEU A 35 -1.28 3.51 1.15
C LEU A 35 -1.05 2.11 1.69
N ILE A 36 -1.91 1.17 1.30
CA ILE A 36 -1.75 -0.25 1.62
C ILE A 36 -1.41 -0.97 0.33
N VAL A 37 -0.21 -1.56 0.28
CA VAL A 37 0.32 -2.21 -0.91
C VAL A 37 0.25 -3.72 -0.74
N TRP A 38 -0.30 -4.41 -1.74
CA TRP A 38 -0.38 -5.86 -1.75
C TRP A 38 0.07 -6.42 -3.10
N THR A 39 1.09 -7.29 -3.08
CA THR A 39 1.69 -7.88 -4.29
C THR A 39 1.40 -9.39 -4.42
N GLY A 40 0.66 -10.00 -3.50
CA GLY A 40 0.38 -11.45 -3.47
C GLY A 40 1.58 -12.34 -3.10
N THR A 41 2.80 -11.84 -3.20
CA THR A 41 4.05 -12.52 -2.80
C THR A 41 4.87 -11.65 -1.86
N ALA A 42 5.85 -12.24 -1.18
CA ALA A 42 6.82 -11.47 -0.41
C ALA A 42 7.55 -10.44 -1.30
N PRO A 43 7.82 -9.23 -0.79
CA PRO A 43 8.50 -8.20 -1.53
C PRO A 43 9.97 -8.59 -1.77
N THR A 44 10.45 -8.30 -2.97
CA THR A 44 11.88 -8.43 -3.30
C THR A 44 12.71 -7.47 -2.44
N ARG A 45 14.02 -7.74 -2.33
CA ARG A 45 14.95 -6.83 -1.64
C ARG A 45 14.82 -5.38 -2.11
N ARG A 46 14.75 -5.17 -3.43
CA ARG A 46 14.59 -3.83 -4.03
C ARG A 46 13.27 -3.16 -3.64
N GLN A 47 12.18 -3.92 -3.54
CA GLN A 47 10.89 -3.40 -3.09
C GLN A 47 10.92 -3.04 -1.60
N ASN A 48 11.62 -3.80 -0.77
CA ASN A 48 11.83 -3.45 0.65
C ASN A 48 12.63 -2.16 0.79
N GLU A 49 13.72 -2.00 0.04
CA GLU A 49 14.51 -0.76 0.01
C GLU A 49 13.65 0.44 -0.42
N LEU A 50 12.76 0.27 -1.40
CA LEU A 50 11.83 1.31 -1.84
C LEU A 50 10.79 1.68 -0.77
N LEU A 51 10.19 0.69 -0.12
CA LEU A 51 9.24 0.89 0.98
C LEU A 51 9.89 1.62 2.16
N GLN A 52 11.14 1.24 2.50
CA GLN A 52 11.92 1.91 3.53
C GLN A 52 12.18 3.38 3.15
N HIS A 53 12.61 3.62 1.91
CA HIS A 53 12.89 4.97 1.44
C HIS A 53 11.66 5.88 1.51
N TRP A 54 10.48 5.36 1.14
CA TRP A 54 9.23 6.10 1.30
C TRP A 54 8.88 6.39 2.77
N GLY A 55 9.15 5.44 3.67
CA GLY A 55 9.00 5.65 5.11
C GLY A 55 9.91 6.74 5.66
N GLU A 56 11.18 6.77 5.23
CA GLU A 56 12.16 7.81 5.58
C GLU A 56 11.74 9.20 5.08
N GLN A 57 11.00 9.27 3.97
CA GLN A 57 10.41 10.50 3.42
C GLN A 57 9.11 10.93 4.13
N GLY A 58 8.62 10.14 5.09
CA GLY A 58 7.41 10.41 5.84
C GLY A 58 6.11 9.96 5.17
N TYR A 59 6.18 9.22 4.06
CA TYR A 59 5.01 8.64 3.43
C TYR A 59 4.49 7.44 4.22
N LYS A 60 3.16 7.37 4.40
CA LYS A 60 2.50 6.28 5.13
C LYS A 60 2.18 5.13 4.18
N VAL A 61 3.18 4.31 3.87
CA VAL A 61 3.04 3.12 3.03
C VAL A 61 3.16 1.86 3.88
N ILE A 62 2.12 1.03 3.88
CA ILE A 62 2.07 -0.23 4.63
C ILE A 62 2.05 -1.37 3.62
N PHE A 63 3.03 -2.26 3.70
CA PHE A 63 2.99 -3.51 2.95
C PHE A 63 2.10 -4.52 3.68
N HIS A 64 1.07 -5.02 2.99
CA HIS A 64 0.20 -6.06 3.52
C HIS A 64 0.64 -7.42 2.98
N ALA A 65 1.20 -8.23 3.88
CA ALA A 65 1.50 -9.63 3.59
C ALA A 65 0.19 -10.46 3.63
N PRO A 66 0.10 -11.57 2.86
CA PRO A 66 -0.97 -12.55 3.01
C PRO A 66 -1.10 -13.10 4.43
#